data_AF-A0A8G2IQF5-F1
#
_entry.id   AF-A0A8G2IQF5-F1
#
_cell.length_a   1.000
_cell.length_b   1.000
_cell.length_c   1.000
_cell.angle_alpha   90.00
_cell.angle_beta   90.00
_cell.angle_gamma   90.00
#
_symmetry.space_group_name_H-M   'P 1'
#
loop_
_entity.id
_entity.type
_entity.pdbx_description
1 polymer ?
#
loop_
_entity_poly.entity_id
_entity_poly.type
_entity_poly.pdbx_seq_one_letter_code
_entity_poly.pdbx_strand_id
1 'polypeptide(L)'
;GLEHIAKAFRLNPFPASWYYLTLGQAQYAAGQYEAAVKTLRRDETYRTSSRRFLAASLAQLGRLDEARAEAELFLVANPHFSTRHWAATEPFRDARTLEHFVDGYRKAGLPE
;
A
#
# COMPACT_ATOMS: atom_id res chain seq x y z
N GLY A 1 8.66 10.75 32.57
CA GLY A 1 9.99 11.37 32.43
C GLY A 1 10.39 11.39 30.97
N LEU A 2 10.95 12.50 30.49
CA LEU A 2 11.33 12.74 29.09
C LEU A 2 12.29 11.69 28.49
N GLU A 3 12.89 10.81 29.30
CA GLU A 3 13.66 9.66 28.84
C GLU A 3 12.82 8.57 28.14
N HIS A 4 11.52 8.43 28.46
CA HIS A 4 10.63 7.51 27.73
C HIS A 4 10.28 8.05 26.33
N ILE A 5 10.23 9.37 26.20
CA ILE A 5 9.98 10.05 24.93
C ILE A 5 11.26 10.00 24.07
N ALA A 6 12.44 10.18 24.65
CA ALA A 6 13.72 9.98 23.96
C ALA A 6 13.96 8.51 23.52
N LYS A 7 13.44 7.52 24.26
CA LYS A 7 13.44 6.11 23.84
C LYS A 7 12.41 5.79 22.76
N ALA A 8 11.26 6.48 22.76
CA ALA A 8 10.29 6.45 21.67
C ALA A 8 10.82 7.14 20.39
N PHE A 9 11.67 8.16 20.52
CA PHE A 9 12.30 8.84 19.38
C PHE A 9 13.58 8.17 18.85
N ARG A 10 14.30 7.35 19.65
CA ARG A 10 15.36 6.45 19.14
C ARG A 10 14.82 5.35 18.21
N LEU A 11 13.50 5.13 18.19
CA LEU A 11 12.76 4.18 17.34
C LEU A 11 12.01 4.87 16.19
N ASN A 12 12.52 5.99 15.66
CA ASN A 12 11.85 6.78 14.63
C ASN A 12 12.36 6.48 13.20
N PRO A 13 11.70 5.61 12.41
CA PRO A 13 11.94 5.50 10.97
C PRO A 13 10.90 6.21 10.07
N PHE A 14 10.10 7.20 10.51
CA PHE A 14 8.94 7.64 9.69
C PHE A 14 8.79 9.16 9.54
N PRO A 15 9.62 9.78 8.66
CA PRO A 15 9.12 10.79 7.72
C PRO A 15 9.15 10.35 6.24
N ALA A 16 10.13 9.55 5.83
CA ALA A 16 10.36 9.22 4.41
C ALA A 16 9.32 8.23 3.83
N SER A 17 8.97 7.23 4.62
CA SER A 17 8.03 6.16 4.31
C SER A 17 6.60 6.63 4.03
N TRP A 18 6.07 7.60 4.81
CA TRP A 18 4.71 8.14 4.60
C TRP A 18 4.63 8.99 3.33
N TYR A 19 5.70 9.73 3.03
CA TYR A 19 5.84 10.48 1.78
C TYR A 19 5.80 9.54 0.56
N TYR A 20 6.60 8.48 0.56
CA TYR A 20 6.64 7.54 -0.56
C TYR A 20 5.39 6.65 -0.64
N LEU A 21 4.73 6.34 0.47
CA LEU A 21 3.41 5.71 0.48
C LEU A 21 2.40 6.59 -0.25
N THR A 22 2.33 7.87 0.12
CA THR A 22 1.42 8.85 -0.48
C THR A 22 1.73 9.05 -1.96
N LEU A 23 3.02 9.14 -2.32
CA LEU A 23 3.46 9.24 -3.71
C LEU A 23 3.08 8.01 -4.52
N GLY A 24 3.31 6.80 -4.01
CA GLY A 24 2.96 5.55 -4.70
C GLY A 24 1.44 5.38 -4.86
N GLN A 25 0.66 5.79 -3.86
CA GLN A 25 -0.80 5.82 -3.97
C GLN A 25 -1.27 6.82 -5.04
N ALA A 26 -0.69 8.02 -5.08
CA ALA A 26 -1.01 9.02 -6.10
C ALA A 26 -0.62 8.56 -7.51
N GLN A 27 0.54 7.93 -7.66
CA GLN A 27 0.99 7.33 -8.92
C GLN A 27 0.06 6.21 -9.38
N TYR A 28 -0.39 5.34 -8.46
CA TYR A 28 -1.39 4.31 -8.77
C TYR A 28 -2.69 4.94 -9.26
N ALA A 29 -3.24 5.91 -8.52
CA ALA A 29 -4.48 6.59 -8.88
C ALA A 29 -4.38 7.29 -10.24
N ALA A 30 -3.19 7.76 -10.61
CA ALA A 30 -2.90 8.34 -11.92
C ALA A 30 -2.63 7.31 -13.03
N GLY A 31 -2.70 6.00 -12.75
CA GLY A 31 -2.41 4.93 -13.70
C GLY A 31 -0.92 4.74 -14.01
N GLN A 32 -0.02 5.38 -13.26
CA GLN A 32 1.42 5.34 -13.45
C GLN A 32 2.03 4.13 -12.70
N TYR A 33 1.61 2.93 -13.05
CA TYR A 33 1.89 1.74 -12.24
C TYR A 33 3.37 1.40 -12.14
N GLU A 34 4.17 1.53 -13.20
CA GLU A 34 5.62 1.29 -13.15
C GLU A 34 6.32 2.27 -12.21
N ALA A 35 5.88 3.53 -12.20
CA ALA A 35 6.39 4.53 -11.28
C ALA A 35 6.00 4.19 -9.84
N ALA A 36 4.75 3.78 -9.61
CA ALA A 36 4.26 3.31 -8.31
C ALA A 36 5.10 2.11 -7.80
N VAL A 37 5.36 1.12 -8.65
CA VAL A 37 6.20 -0.04 -8.31
C VAL A 37 7.60 0.40 -7.90
N LYS A 38 8.24 1.29 -8.68
CA LYS A 38 9.59 1.81 -8.36
C LYS A 38 9.60 2.56 -7.03
N THR A 39 8.58 3.37 -6.76
CA THR A 39 8.47 4.14 -5.51
C THR A 39 8.24 3.22 -4.31
N LEU A 40 7.35 2.24 -4.41
CA LEU A 40 6.89 1.40 -3.30
C LEU A 40 7.82 0.22 -2.99
N ARG A 41 8.78 -0.08 -3.87
CA ARG A 41 9.86 -1.07 -3.63
C ARG A 41 11.07 -0.51 -2.90
N ARG A 42 11.15 0.80 -2.67
CA ARG A 42 12.28 1.41 -1.97
C ARG A 42 12.34 0.91 -0.53
N ASP A 43 13.54 0.65 0.00
CA ASP A 43 13.74 0.10 1.34
C ASP A 43 13.10 0.97 2.44
N GLU A 44 13.02 2.28 2.22
CA GLU A 44 12.35 3.23 3.12
C GLU A 44 10.82 3.04 3.17
N THR A 45 10.24 2.36 2.19
CA THR A 45 8.80 2.02 2.13
C THR A 45 8.49 0.55 2.24
N TYR A 46 9.44 -0.30 1.85
CA TYR A 46 9.26 -1.72 1.73
C TYR A 46 9.03 -2.29 3.13
N ARG A 47 8.06 -3.22 3.26
CA ARG A 47 7.63 -3.87 4.52
C ARG A 47 6.60 -3.13 5.39
N THR A 48 5.84 -2.17 4.85
CA THR A 48 4.74 -1.51 5.58
C THR A 48 3.40 -1.64 4.88
N SER A 49 2.43 -0.81 5.26
CA SER A 49 1.11 -0.66 4.65
C SER A 49 1.15 -0.34 3.14
N SER A 50 2.31 0.05 2.61
CA SER A 50 2.61 0.24 1.19
C SER A 50 2.43 -1.00 0.32
N ARG A 51 2.60 -2.21 0.87
CA ARG A 51 2.56 -3.47 0.10
C ARG A 51 1.24 -3.68 -0.63
N ARG A 52 0.10 -3.26 -0.07
CA ARG A 52 -1.19 -3.37 -0.77
C ARG A 52 -1.23 -2.57 -2.07
N PHE A 53 -0.64 -1.36 -2.07
CA PHE A 53 -0.56 -0.52 -3.27
C PHE A 53 0.46 -1.05 -4.27
N LEU A 54 1.56 -1.64 -3.78
CA LEU A 54 2.54 -2.31 -4.63
C LEU A 54 1.90 -3.52 -5.32
N ALA A 55 1.19 -4.36 -4.57
CA ALA A 55 0.46 -5.51 -5.07
C ALA A 55 -0.57 -5.08 -6.14
N ALA A 56 -1.38 -4.05 -5.85
CA ALA A 56 -2.32 -3.50 -6.81
C ALA A 56 -1.62 -2.99 -8.10
N SER A 57 -0.50 -2.29 -7.96
CA SER A 57 0.26 -1.74 -9.11
C SER A 57 0.81 -2.86 -9.99
N LEU A 58 1.40 -3.89 -9.37
CA LEU A 58 1.89 -5.09 -10.07
C LEU A 58 0.74 -5.82 -10.77
N ALA A 59 -0.43 -5.91 -10.13
CA ALA A 59 -1.60 -6.55 -10.70
C ALA A 59 -2.13 -5.81 -11.93
N GLN A 60 -2.17 -4.47 -11.91
CA GLN A 60 -2.57 -3.66 -13.07
C GLN A 60 -1.59 -3.79 -14.24
N LEU A 61 -0.32 -4.09 -13.97
CA LEU A 61 0.70 -4.40 -14.98
C LEU A 61 0.63 -5.84 -15.51
N GLY A 62 -0.31 -6.67 -15.02
CA GLY A 62 -0.39 -8.08 -15.38
C GLY A 62 0.70 -8.96 -14.74
N ARG A 63 1.49 -8.41 -13.80
CA ARG A 63 2.54 -9.13 -13.06
C ARG A 63 1.94 -9.88 -11.87
N LEU A 64 1.01 -10.79 -12.16
CA LEU A 64 0.10 -11.37 -11.16
C LEU A 64 0.82 -12.22 -10.11
N ASP A 65 1.87 -12.97 -10.47
CA ASP A 65 2.62 -13.79 -9.51
C ASP A 65 3.32 -12.92 -8.46
N GLU A 66 3.95 -11.82 -8.91
CA GLU A 66 4.57 -10.84 -8.02
C GLU A 66 3.53 -10.10 -7.18
N ALA A 67 2.38 -9.75 -7.77
CA ALA A 67 1.28 -9.12 -7.06
C ALA A 67 0.76 -9.99 -5.92
N ARG A 68 0.57 -11.29 -6.18
CA ARG A 68 0.09 -12.25 -5.18
C ARG A 68 1.10 -12.42 -4.05
N ALA A 69 2.39 -12.56 -4.37
CA ALA A 69 3.44 -12.64 -3.36
C ALA A 69 3.45 -11.41 -2.43
N GLU A 70 3.29 -10.21 -2.98
CA GLU A 70 3.21 -8.97 -2.19
C GLU A 70 1.93 -8.89 -1.35
N ALA A 71 0.80 -9.36 -1.89
CA ALA A 71 -0.48 -9.44 -1.18
C ALA A 71 -0.39 -10.41 0.01
N GLU A 72 0.21 -11.60 -0.18
CA GLU A 72 0.42 -12.57 0.90
C GLU A 72 1.30 -12.00 2.01
N LEU A 73 2.41 -11.35 1.66
CA LEU A 73 3.28 -10.67 2.64
C LEU A 73 2.56 -9.54 3.38
N PHE A 74 1.66 -8.82 2.71
CA PHE A 74 0.83 -7.80 3.34
C PHE A 74 -0.16 -8.42 4.34
N LEU A 75 -0.80 -9.54 3.98
CA LEU A 75 -1.78 -10.23 4.82
C LEU A 75 -1.14 -10.90 6.05
N VAL A 76 0.11 -11.35 5.97
CA VAL A 76 0.85 -11.82 7.15
C VAL A 76 0.88 -10.76 8.26
N ALA A 77 1.02 -9.48 7.90
CA ALA A 77 1.00 -8.37 8.85
C ALA A 77 -0.41 -7.81 9.12
N ASN A 78 -1.38 -8.07 8.22
CA ASN A 78 -2.74 -7.52 8.26
C ASN A 78 -3.77 -8.65 8.03
N PRO A 79 -3.87 -9.63 8.94
CA PRO A 79 -4.66 -10.85 8.71
C PRO A 79 -6.18 -10.61 8.61
N HIS A 80 -6.65 -9.44 9.06
CA HIS A 80 -8.06 -9.04 9.02
C HIS A 80 -8.34 -7.99 7.95
N PHE A 81 -7.41 -7.76 7.02
CA PHE A 81 -7.66 -6.84 5.91
C PHE A 81 -8.84 -7.35 5.06
N SER A 82 -9.67 -6.42 4.62
CA SER A 82 -10.77 -6.65 3.70
C SER A 82 -10.83 -5.47 2.73
N THR A 83 -10.91 -5.78 1.44
CA THR A 83 -11.02 -4.78 0.37
C THR A 83 -12.31 -3.97 0.54
N ARG A 84 -13.41 -4.63 0.89
CA ARG A 84 -14.70 -3.99 1.17
C ARG A 84 -14.64 -3.06 2.37
N HIS A 85 -14.06 -3.50 3.48
CA HIS A 85 -13.92 -2.67 4.66
C HIS A 85 -13.05 -1.45 4.37
N TRP A 86 -11.90 -1.65 3.71
CA TRP A 86 -11.03 -0.57 3.27
C TRP A 86 -11.79 0.45 2.41
N ALA A 87 -12.50 -0.02 1.38
CA ALA A 87 -13.28 0.83 0.48
C ALA A 87 -14.37 1.64 1.20
N ALA A 88 -14.98 1.10 2.25
CA ALA A 88 -15.99 1.80 3.05
C ALA A 88 -15.40 2.86 3.99
N THR A 89 -14.11 2.76 4.34
CA THR A 89 -13.43 3.66 5.29
C THR A 89 -12.62 4.77 4.62
N GLU A 90 -12.21 4.59 3.37
CA GLU A 90 -11.37 5.55 2.68
C GLU A 90 -12.14 6.79 2.21
N PRO A 91 -11.62 8.01 2.43
CA PRO A 91 -12.33 9.26 2.13
C PRO A 91 -12.22 9.67 0.65
N PHE A 92 -12.34 8.72 -0.29
CA PHE A 92 -12.31 9.04 -1.71
C PHE A 92 -13.56 9.83 -2.10
N ARG A 93 -13.35 11.01 -2.71
CA ARG A 93 -14.45 11.83 -3.26
C ARG A 93 -14.96 11.30 -4.60
N ASP A 94 -14.09 10.61 -5.34
CA ASP A 94 -14.41 10.05 -6.65
C ASP A 94 -14.58 8.53 -6.56
N ALA A 95 -15.77 8.06 -6.92
CA ALA A 95 -16.11 6.64 -6.92
C ALA A 95 -15.32 5.85 -7.97
N ARG A 96 -14.91 6.48 -9.08
CA ARG A 96 -14.11 5.79 -10.12
C ARG A 96 -12.70 5.50 -9.61
N THR A 97 -12.09 6.46 -8.93
CA THR A 97 -10.80 6.27 -8.26
C THR A 97 -10.90 5.13 -7.23
N LEU A 98 -11.95 5.11 -6.39
CA LEU A 98 -12.12 4.03 -5.42
C LEU A 98 -12.26 2.66 -6.10
N GLU A 99 -13.13 2.54 -7.10
CA GLU A 99 -13.33 1.28 -7.84
C GLU A 99 -12.04 0.80 -8.52
N HIS A 100 -11.22 1.74 -9.00
CA HIS A 100 -9.92 1.43 -9.59
C HIS A 100 -8.96 0.77 -8.60
N PHE A 101 -8.90 1.25 -7.35
CA PHE A 101 -8.13 0.58 -6.29
C PHE A 101 -8.71 -0.78 -5.93
N VAL A 102 -10.03 -0.89 -5.81
CA VAL A 102 -10.73 -2.16 -5.51
C VAL A 102 -10.42 -3.21 -6.58
N ASP A 103 -10.48 -2.85 -7.86
CA ASP A 103 -10.09 -3.70 -8.97
C ASP A 103 -8.64 -4.17 -8.86
N GLY A 104 -7.71 -3.26 -8.55
CA GLY A 104 -6.31 -3.62 -8.31
C GLY A 104 -6.11 -4.60 -7.16
N TYR A 105 -6.80 -4.39 -6.04
CA TYR A 105 -6.74 -5.28 -4.88
C TYR A 105 -7.31 -6.66 -5.18
N ARG A 106 -8.45 -6.72 -5.87
CA ARG A 106 -9.05 -7.98 -6.32
C ARG A 106 -8.12 -8.74 -7.27
N LYS A 107 -7.52 -8.06 -8.26
CA LYS A 107 -6.56 -8.67 -9.20
C LYS A 107 -5.30 -9.16 -8.49
N ALA A 108 -4.85 -8.47 -7.43
CA ALA A 108 -3.72 -8.89 -6.61
C ALA A 108 -4.04 -10.08 -5.68
N GLY A 109 -5.32 -10.45 -5.54
CA GLY A 109 -5.76 -11.54 -4.68
C GLY A 109 -5.97 -11.13 -3.22
N LEU A 110 -6.14 -9.83 -2.93
CA LEU A 110 -6.56 -9.40 -1.60
C LEU A 110 -8.03 -9.80 -1.34
N PRO A 111 -8.37 -10.22 -0.11
CA PRO A 111 -9.71 -10.68 0.24
C PRO A 111 -10.73 -9.53 0.18
N GLU A 112 -12.00 -9.89 -0.05
CA GLU A 112 -13.15 -8.97 -0.05
C GLU A 112 -13.56 -8.58 1.37
#